data_AF-A0A2S6TWB8-F1
#
_entry.id   AF-A0A2S6TWB8-F1
#
_cell.length_a   1.000
_cell.length_b   1.000
_cell.length_c   1.000
_cell.angle_alpha   90.00
_cell.angle_beta   90.00
_cell.angle_gamma   90.00
#
_symmetry.space_group_name_H-M   'P 1'
#
loop_
_entity.id
_entity.type
_entity.pdbx_description
1 polymer ?
#
loop_
_entity_poly.entity_id
_entity_poly.type
_entity_poly.pdbx_seq_one_letter_code
_entity_poly.pdbx_strand_id
1 'polypeptide(L)'
;MEDRPEQNFFNDEALDRAVGMIMTLSAELYVTRDRLTVLERILTARGLLEPHELDDYQPNADALSADAADREAFTLALMTNLSGKQFAKGITSRRNSKT
;
A
#
# COMPACT_ATOMS: atom_id res chain seq x y z
N MET A 1 15.43 23.40 -15.66
CA MET A 1 15.82 21.99 -15.85
C MET A 1 15.19 21.56 -17.15
N GLU A 2 15.98 21.06 -18.11
CA GLU A 2 15.45 20.50 -19.36
C GLU A 2 14.54 19.33 -19.00
N ASP A 3 13.27 19.38 -19.42
CA ASP A 3 12.30 18.31 -19.19
C ASP A 3 12.64 17.18 -20.15
N ARG A 4 13.35 16.16 -19.66
CA ARG A 4 13.76 15.01 -20.46
C ARG A 4 12.63 13.98 -20.41
N PRO A 5 12.29 13.34 -21.53
CA PRO A 5 11.26 12.31 -21.55
C PRO A 5 11.60 11.19 -20.57
N GLU A 6 10.57 10.60 -19.96
CA GLU A 6 10.73 9.43 -19.10
C GLU A 6 11.45 8.29 -19.86
N GLN A 7 12.22 7.50 -19.13
CA GLN A 7 12.93 6.36 -19.71
C GLN A 7 11.93 5.24 -20.00
N ASN A 8 11.76 4.90 -21.29
CA ASN A 8 10.92 3.79 -21.71
C ASN A 8 11.76 2.50 -21.77
N PHE A 9 11.38 1.49 -21.01
CA PHE A 9 12.01 0.17 -21.03
C PHE A 9 11.20 -0.83 -21.86
N PHE A 10 9.89 -0.61 -22.01
CA PHE A 10 8.98 -1.47 -22.77
C PHE A 10 8.37 -0.74 -23.98
N ASN A 11 7.84 -1.52 -24.93
CA ASN A 11 7.11 -0.96 -26.07
C ASN A 11 5.72 -0.44 -25.67
N ASP A 12 5.19 -0.89 -24.53
CA ASP A 12 3.92 -0.46 -23.97
C ASP A 12 4.19 0.43 -22.75
N GLU A 13 3.87 1.72 -22.90
CA GLU A 13 4.04 2.73 -21.86
C GLU A 13 3.23 2.42 -20.58
N ALA A 14 2.14 1.64 -20.69
CA ALA A 14 1.41 1.19 -19.51
C ALA A 14 2.21 0.20 -18.66
N LEU A 15 3.07 -0.63 -19.29
CA LEU A 15 3.96 -1.55 -18.58
C LEU A 15 5.07 -0.81 -17.85
N ASP A 16 5.68 0.19 -18.50
CA ASP A 16 6.68 1.05 -17.86
C ASP A 16 6.13 1.74 -16.61
N ARG A 17 4.92 2.31 -16.69
CA ARG A 17 4.24 2.91 -15.53
C ARG A 17 3.93 1.88 -14.44
N ALA A 18 3.47 0.68 -14.81
CA ALA A 18 3.19 -0.38 -13.86
C ALA A 18 4.46 -0.81 -13.10
N VAL A 19 5.58 -0.97 -13.80
CA VAL A 19 6.89 -1.27 -13.20
C VAL A 19 7.34 -0.13 -12.28
N GLY A 20 7.20 1.13 -12.71
CA GLY A 20 7.49 2.29 -11.87
C GLY A 20 6.68 2.30 -10.56
N MET A 21 5.39 1.97 -10.63
CA MET A 21 4.53 1.82 -9.44
C MET A 21 4.99 0.67 -8.55
N ILE A 22 5.33 -0.50 -9.11
CA ILE A 22 5.85 -1.66 -8.35
C ILE A 22 7.15 -1.31 -7.63
N MET A 23 8.07 -0.62 -8.31
CA MET A 23 9.35 -0.21 -7.72
C MET A 23 9.14 0.77 -6.57
N THR A 24 8.21 1.72 -6.73
CA THR A 24 7.83 2.66 -5.67
C THR A 24 7.24 1.91 -4.47
N LEU A 25 6.28 1.02 -4.70
CA LEU A 25 5.68 0.20 -3.65
C LEU A 25 6.71 -0.68 -2.94
N SER A 26 7.69 -1.22 -3.67
CA SER A 26 8.77 -2.03 -3.10
C SER A 26 9.66 -1.22 -2.16
N ALA A 27 9.94 0.04 -2.50
CA ALA A 27 10.69 0.95 -1.63
C ALA A 27 9.91 1.26 -0.34
N GLU A 28 8.62 1.58 -0.46
CA GLU A 28 7.75 1.83 0.70
C GLU A 28 7.59 0.59 1.60
N LEU A 29 7.50 -0.61 1.00
CA LEU A 29 7.48 -1.87 1.74
C LEU A 29 8.78 -2.08 2.52
N TYR A 30 9.94 -1.79 1.91
CA TYR A 30 11.22 -1.88 2.61
C TYR A 30 11.28 -0.91 3.80
N VAL A 31 10.88 0.35 3.63
CA VAL A 31 10.83 1.34 4.72
C VAL A 31 9.90 0.87 5.83
N THR A 32 8.74 0.31 5.49
CA THR A 32 7.80 -0.26 6.47
C THR A 32 8.45 -1.40 7.26
N ARG A 33 9.12 -2.33 6.58
CA ARG A 33 9.84 -3.44 7.21
C ARG A 33 10.95 -2.95 8.15
N ASP A 34 11.74 -1.96 7.71
CA ASP A 34 12.78 -1.35 8.54
C ASP A 34 12.20 -0.73 9.80
N ARG A 35 11.08 0.01 9.69
CA ARG A 35 10.38 0.56 10.85
C ARG A 35 9.88 -0.51 11.81
N LEU A 36 9.38 -1.64 11.32
CA LEU A 36 8.98 -2.78 12.17
C LEU A 36 10.19 -3.36 12.91
N THR A 37 11.32 -3.57 12.24
CA THR A 37 12.56 -4.04 12.87
C THR A 37 13.05 -3.07 13.95
N VAL A 38 12.98 -1.75 13.71
CA VAL A 38 13.33 -0.75 14.71
C VAL A 38 12.37 -0.78 15.91
N LEU A 39 11.07 -0.91 15.65
CA LEU A 39 10.06 -1.01 16.70
C LEU A 39 10.32 -2.23 17.61
N GLU A 40 10.57 -3.39 17.02
CA GLU A 40 10.87 -4.62 17.74
C GLU A 40 12.12 -4.45 18.62
N ARG A 41 13.22 -3.92 18.05
CA ARG A 41 14.44 -3.63 18.82
C ARG A 41 14.19 -2.70 20.01
N ILE A 42 13.36 -1.67 19.83
CA ILE A 42 13.02 -0.73 20.91
C ILE A 42 12.20 -1.42 22.00
N LEU A 43 11.22 -2.25 21.63
CA LEU A 43 10.37 -2.97 22.59
C LEU A 43 11.18 -4.00 23.38
N THR A 44 12.04 -4.77 22.72
CA THR A 44 12.95 -5.72 23.39
C THR A 44 13.94 -5.01 24.29
N ALA A 45 14.54 -3.90 23.85
CA ALA A 45 15.44 -3.12 24.71
C ALA A 45 14.75 -2.54 25.96
N ARG A 46 13.43 -2.38 25.92
CA ARG A 46 12.60 -1.95 27.06
C ARG A 46 12.07 -3.11 27.90
N GLY A 47 12.34 -4.36 27.51
CA GLY A 47 11.79 -5.56 28.16
C GLY A 47 10.28 -5.72 28.01
N LEU A 48 9.71 -5.16 26.93
CA LEU A 48 8.27 -5.25 26.63
C LEU A 48 7.93 -6.36 25.63
N LEU A 49 8.95 -6.94 25.00
CA LEU A 49 8.84 -8.02 24.03
C LEU A 49 10.07 -8.91 24.16
N GLU A 50 9.87 -10.22 24.29
CA GLU A 50 10.98 -11.17 24.30
C GLU A 50 11.58 -11.32 22.89
N PRO A 51 12.89 -11.61 22.77
CA PRO A 51 13.48 -11.95 21.49
C PRO A 51 12.71 -13.12 20.82
N HIS A 52 12.44 -13.00 19.52
CA HIS A 52 11.69 -13.99 18.72
C HIS A 52 10.21 -14.16 19.06
N GLU A 53 9.66 -13.42 20.02
CA GLU A 53 8.24 -13.51 20.37
C GLU A 53 7.32 -13.18 19.18
N LEU A 54 7.75 -12.27 18.30
CA LEU A 54 7.03 -11.95 17.07
C LEU A 54 7.06 -13.10 16.04
N ASP A 55 8.21 -13.77 15.90
CA ASP A 55 8.39 -14.90 14.98
C ASP A 55 7.60 -16.14 15.44
N ASP A 56 7.55 -16.35 16.75
CA ASP A 56 6.88 -17.48 17.39
C ASP A 56 5.38 -17.24 17.65
N TYR A 57 4.88 -16.03 17.37
CA TYR A 57 3.50 -15.64 17.64
C TYR A 57 2.51 -16.57 16.95
N GLN A 58 1.61 -17.16 17.76
CA GLN A 58 0.49 -17.96 17.28
C GLN A 58 -0.82 -17.25 17.66
N PRO A 59 -1.58 -16.73 16.68
CA PRO A 59 -2.84 -16.07 16.96
C PRO A 59 -3.86 -17.06 17.52
N ASN A 60 -4.62 -16.61 18.51
CA ASN A 60 -5.76 -17.37 19.03
C ASN A 60 -6.98 -17.23 18.09
N ALA A 61 -8.07 -17.93 18.40
CA ALA A 61 -9.28 -17.91 17.57
C ALA A 61 -9.88 -16.51 17.38
N ASP A 62 -9.82 -15.66 18.40
CA ASP A 62 -10.36 -14.29 18.34
C ASP A 62 -9.50 -13.41 17.43
N ALA A 63 -8.18 -13.49 17.56
CA ALA A 63 -7.23 -12.77 16.70
C ALA A 63 -7.37 -13.20 15.24
N LEU A 64 -7.46 -14.50 14.96
CA LEU A 64 -7.68 -15.02 13.60
C LEU A 64 -8.97 -14.49 12.97
N SER A 65 -10.04 -14.40 13.76
CA SER A 65 -11.33 -13.86 13.30
C SER A 65 -11.24 -12.37 12.98
N ALA A 66 -10.59 -11.59 13.85
CA ALA A 66 -10.35 -10.17 13.63
C ALA A 66 -9.50 -9.90 12.38
N ASP A 67 -8.39 -10.64 12.22
CA ASP A 67 -7.49 -10.53 11.07
C ASP A 67 -8.17 -10.92 9.76
N ALA A 68 -9.09 -11.91 9.78
CA ALA A 68 -9.87 -12.28 8.62
C ALA A 68 -10.84 -11.17 8.20
N ALA A 69 -11.53 -10.55 9.16
CA ALA A 69 -12.44 -9.44 8.90
C ALA A 69 -11.71 -8.20 8.38
N ASP A 70 -10.55 -7.87 8.96
CA ASP A 70 -9.71 -6.76 8.49
C ASP A 70 -9.22 -7.00 7.06
N ARG A 71 -8.70 -8.20 6.77
CA ARG A 71 -8.24 -8.58 5.42
C ARG A 71 -9.35 -8.53 4.39
N GLU A 72 -10.56 -8.96 4.74
CA GLU A 72 -11.73 -8.86 3.87
C GLU A 72 -12.07 -7.41 3.55
N ALA A 73 -12.13 -6.54 4.57
CA ALA A 73 -12.39 -5.12 4.40
C ALA A 73 -11.34 -4.44 3.51
N PHE A 74 -10.06 -4.73 3.75
CA PHE A 74 -8.96 -4.23 2.93
C PHE A 74 -9.05 -4.69 1.48
N THR A 75 -9.29 -5.99 1.25
CA THR A 75 -9.41 -6.56 -0.09
C THR A 75 -10.57 -5.95 -0.85
N LEU A 76 -11.72 -5.79 -0.20
CA LEU A 76 -12.90 -5.14 -0.79
C LEU A 76 -12.59 -3.69 -1.18
N ALA A 77 -11.96 -2.93 -0.29
CA ALA A 77 -11.57 -1.54 -0.57
C ALA A 77 -10.61 -1.44 -1.76
N LEU A 78 -9.62 -2.34 -1.83
CA LEU A 78 -8.66 -2.40 -2.93
C LEU A 78 -9.35 -2.72 -4.26
N MET A 79 -10.15 -3.79 -4.30
CA MET A 79 -10.80 -4.29 -5.51
C MET A 79 -11.92 -3.38 -6.02
N THR A 80 -12.54 -2.60 -5.13
CA THR A 80 -13.59 -1.64 -5.52
C THR A 80 -13.10 -0.67 -6.59
N ASN A 81 -11.84 -0.24 -6.54
CA ASN A 81 -11.26 0.67 -7.54
C ASN A 81 -11.13 0.04 -8.94
N LEU A 82 -11.05 -1.30 -9.02
CA LEU A 82 -10.97 -2.05 -10.27
C LEU A 82 -12.35 -2.38 -10.86
N SER A 83 -13.43 -2.15 -10.12
CA SER A 83 -14.80 -2.44 -10.56
C SER A 83 -15.36 -1.47 -11.61
N GLY A 84 -14.57 -0.48 -12.06
CA GLY A 84 -14.96 0.50 -13.08
C GLY A 84 -16.01 1.51 -12.64
N LYS A 85 -16.40 1.52 -11.36
CA LYS A 85 -17.34 2.49 -10.79
C LYS A 85 -16.57 3.70 -10.26
N GLN A 86 -16.83 4.89 -10.80
CA GLN A 86 -16.22 6.13 -10.33
C GLN A 86 -16.76 6.49 -8.93
N PHE A 87 -15.91 6.38 -7.89
CA PHE A 87 -16.27 6.75 -6.51
C PHE A 87 -15.69 8.09 -6.06
N ALA A 88 -14.64 8.59 -6.72
CA ALA A 88 -14.19 9.95 -6.49
C ALA A 88 -15.22 10.93 -7.08
N LYS A 89 -15.85 11.75 -6.22
CA LYS A 89 -16.52 12.99 -6.65
C LYS A 89 -15.46 13.91 -7.24
N GLY A 90 -15.10 13.70 -8.50
CA GLY A 90 -14.33 14.67 -9.25
C GLY A 90 -15.10 16.00 -9.24
N ILE A 91 -14.37 17.12 -9.14
CA ILE A 91 -14.94 18.45 -9.35
C ILE A 91 -15.58 18.44 -10.75
N THR A 92 -16.91 18.34 -10.80
CA THR A 92 -17.67 18.60 -12.02
C THR A 92 -17.52 20.08 -12.30
N SER A 93 -16.49 20.43 -13.08
CA SER A 93 -16.32 21.79 -13.59
C SER A 93 -17.57 22.14 -14.39
N ARG A 94 -18.42 22.96 -13.79
CA ARG A 94 -19.56 23.62 -14.42
C ARG A 94 -18.98 24.60 -15.46
N ARG A 95 -18.67 24.13 -16.66
CA ARG A 95 -18.44 25.04 -17.80
C ARG A 95 -19.81 25.54 -18.25
N ASN A 96 -20.14 26.76 -17.80
CA ASN A 96 -21.29 27.53 -18.24
C ASN A 96 -21.30 27.64 -19.77
N SER A 97 -22.36 27.13 -20.38
CA SER A 97 -22.73 27.44 -21.77
C SER A 97 -23.14 28.91 -21.83
N LYS A 98 -22.28 29.76 -22.42
CA LYS A 98 -22.65 31.08 -22.90
C LYS A 98 -23.15 30.92 -24.34
N THR A 99 -24.43 31.19 -24.54
CA THR A 99 -25.00 31.70 -25.80
C THR A 99 -26.15 32.62 -25.42
#